data_AF-A0A925I7U5-F1
#
_entry.id   AF-A0A925I7U5-F1
#
_cell.length_a   1.000
_cell.length_b   1.000
_cell.length_c   1.000
_cell.angle_alpha   90.00
_cell.angle_beta   90.00
_cell.angle_gamma   90.00
#
_symmetry.space_group_name_H-M   'P 1'
#
loop_
_entity.id
_entity.type
_entity.pdbx_description
1 polymer ?
#
loop_
_entity_poly.entity_id
_entity_poly.type
_entity_poly.pdbx_seq_one_letter_code
_entity_poly.pdbx_strand_id
1 'polypeptide(L)' 'MPPKLPYTHTVVEGDTLPDLSEKIYGDSSYYVQVAAYNNLNKFRNLKTGTTLVFPPLAELT' A
#
# COMPACT_ATOMS: atom_id res chain seq x y z
N MET A 1 -1.67 -20.90 12.82
CA MET A 1 -1.90 -19.47 12.49
C MET A 1 -0.87 -19.08 11.46
N PRO A 2 -1.24 -18.79 10.20
CA PRO A 2 -0.24 -18.29 9.27
C PRO A 2 0.18 -16.89 9.76
N PRO A 3 1.47 -16.57 9.69
CA PRO A 3 1.99 -15.32 10.22
C PRO A 3 1.30 -14.17 9.48
N LYS A 4 0.75 -13.20 10.23
CA LYS A 4 0.32 -11.92 9.67
C LYS A 4 1.56 -11.12 9.31
N LEU A 5 2.29 -11.60 8.30
CA LEU A 5 3.33 -10.82 7.66
C LEU A 5 2.62 -9.60 7.03
N PRO A 6 3.19 -8.40 7.13
CA PRO A 6 2.66 -7.27 6.40
C PRO A 6 2.61 -7.65 4.91
N TYR A 7 1.51 -7.33 4.24
CA TYR A 7 1.40 -7.57 2.80
C TYR A 7 2.38 -6.64 2.11
N THR A 8 3.51 -7.14 1.65
CA THR A 8 4.47 -6.34 0.88
C THR A 8 4.20 -6.54 -0.61
N HIS A 9 4.04 -5.45 -1.34
CA HIS A 9 3.87 -5.47 -2.79
C HIS A 9 4.95 -4.63 -3.46
N THR A 10 5.63 -5.22 -4.43
CA THR A 10 6.59 -4.49 -5.27
C THR A 10 5.85 -3.85 -6.41
N VAL A 11 5.88 -2.51 -6.46
CA VAL A 11 5.21 -1.72 -7.49
C VAL A 11 5.74 -2.06 -8.87
N VAL A 12 4.85 -2.46 -9.77
CA VAL A 12 5.17 -2.65 -11.18
C VAL A 12 4.59 -1.51 -12.03
N GLU A 13 4.95 -1.47 -13.31
CA GLU A 13 4.44 -0.45 -14.22
C GLU A 13 2.91 -0.58 -14.37
N GLY A 14 2.20 0.53 -14.18
CA GLY A 14 0.73 0.55 -14.17
C GLY A 14 0.08 0.36 -12.79
N ASP A 15 0.84 -0.04 -11.77
CA ASP A 15 0.30 -0.07 -10.41
C ASP A 15 0.07 1.34 -9.87
N THR A 16 -1.07 1.51 -9.19
CA THR A 16 -1.35 2.72 -8.44
C THR A 16 -1.68 2.38 -6.99
N LEU A 17 -1.33 3.29 -6.09
CA LEU A 17 -1.57 3.16 -4.66
C LEU A 17 -3.06 2.97 -4.31
N PRO A 18 -4.01 3.70 -4.93
CA PRO A 18 -5.45 3.47 -4.77
C PRO A 18 -5.90 2.07 -5.20
N ASP A 19 -5.43 1.59 -6.36
CA ASP A 19 -5.77 0.26 -6.89
C ASP A 19 -5.31 -0.86 -5.95
N LEU A 20 -4.08 -0.74 -5.44
CA LEU A 20 -3.51 -1.68 -4.49
C LEU A 20 -4.24 -1.62 -3.15
N SER A 21 -4.64 -0.42 -2.71
CA SER A 21 -5.40 -0.24 -1.47
C SER A 21 -6.80 -0.87 -1.59
N GLU A 22 -7.48 -0.71 -2.73
CA GLU A 22 -8.75 -1.36 -3.00
C GLU A 22 -8.62 -2.88 -3.06
N LYS A 23 -7.58 -3.42 -3.70
CA LYS A 23 -7.33 -4.87 -3.76
C LYS A 23 -7.04 -5.50 -2.40
N ILE A 24 -6.34 -4.78 -1.52
CA ILE A 24 -5.89 -5.29 -0.21
C ILE A 24 -6.92 -5.03 0.89
N TYR A 25 -7.51 -3.84 0.91
CA TYR A 25 -8.43 -3.40 1.97
C TYR A 25 -9.90 -3.38 1.55
N GLY A 26 -10.20 -3.51 0.26
CA GLY A 26 -11.55 -3.32 -0.28
C GLY A 26 -11.99 -1.86 -0.37
N ASP A 27 -11.09 -0.92 -0.06
CA ASP A 27 -11.37 0.52 -0.10
C ASP A 27 -10.12 1.27 -0.56
N SER A 28 -10.28 2.02 -1.66
CA SER A 28 -9.20 2.79 -2.24
C SER A 28 -8.75 3.92 -1.30
N SER A 29 -9.63 4.47 -0.46
CA SER A 29 -9.37 5.62 0.43
C SER A 29 -8.19 5.43 1.38
N TYR A 30 -7.83 4.18 1.70
CA TYR A 30 -6.69 3.85 2.53
C TYR A 30 -5.33 4.17 1.89
N TYR A 31 -5.29 4.56 0.62
CA TYR A 31 -4.05 4.93 -0.07
C TYR A 31 -3.30 6.07 0.64
N VAL A 32 -4.00 6.96 1.35
CA VAL A 32 -3.38 8.07 2.09
C VAL A 32 -2.61 7.54 3.30
N GLN A 33 -3.22 6.65 4.07
CA GLN A 33 -2.61 6.03 5.25
C GLN A 33 -1.44 5.13 4.83
N VAL A 34 -1.59 4.35 3.76
CA VAL A 34 -0.50 3.52 3.22
C VAL A 34 0.65 4.41 2.71
N ALA A 35 0.35 5.50 2.02
CA ALA A 35 1.38 6.44 1.57
C ALA A 35 2.13 7.04 2.75
N ALA A 36 1.43 7.46 3.80
CA ALA A 36 2.04 7.96 5.02
C ALA A 36 2.91 6.88 5.70
N TYR A 37 2.40 5.66 5.83
CA TYR A 37 3.13 4.52 6.41
C TYR A 37 4.43 4.21 5.65
N ASN A 38 4.37 4.26 4.32
CA ASN A 38 5.52 4.02 3.44
C ASN A 38 6.39 5.27 3.21
N ASN A 39 6.14 6.37 3.92
CA ASN A 39 6.86 7.65 3.76
C ASN A 39 6.88 8.15 2.30
N LEU A 40 5.79 7.91 1.56
CA LEU A 40 5.63 8.33 0.17
C LEU A 40 5.13 9.77 0.10
N ASN A 41 6.05 10.71 -0.12
CA ASN A 41 5.70 12.12 -0.36
C ASN A 41 5.15 12.38 -1.78
N LYS A 42 5.46 11.51 -2.75
CA LYS A 42 5.01 11.63 -4.15
C LYS A 42 4.39 10.32 -4.63
N PHE A 43 3.17 10.05 -4.18
CA PHE A 43 2.41 8.85 -4.57
C PHE A 43 1.60 9.00 -5.86
N ARG A 44 1.52 10.22 -6.44
CA ARG A 44 0.91 10.44 -7.76
C ARG A 44 1.66 9.74 -8.90
N ASN A 45 2.96 9.50 -8.72
CA ASN A 45 3.79 8.72 -9.63
C ASN A 45 4.54 7.69 -8.79
N LEU A 46 3.90 6.54 -8.57
CA LEU A 46 4.50 5.42 -7.87
C LEU A 46 5.72 4.96 -8.66
N LYS A 47 6.90 4.95 -8.02
CA LYS A 47 8.12 4.52 -8.69
C LYS A 47 8.10 2.99 -8.80
N THR A 48 8.19 2.48 -10.02
CA THR A 48 8.33 1.04 -10.28
C THR A 48 9.56 0.49 -9.56
N GLY A 49 9.44 -0.72 -9.02
CA GLY A 49 10.45 -1.35 -8.16
C GLY A 49 10.44 -0.87 -6.71
N THR A 50 9.52 0.01 -6.31
CA THR A 50 9.35 0.37 -4.89
C THR A 50 8.62 -0.73 -4.16
N THR A 51 9.16 -1.20 -3.04
CA THR A 51 8.45 -2.12 -2.15
C THR A 51 7.55 -1.32 -1.22
N LEU A 52 6.25 -1.56 -1.31
CA LEU A 52 5.26 -0.99 -0.41
C LEU A 52 4.84 -2.02 0.63
N VAL A 53 4.71 -1.55 1.85
CA VAL A 53 4.23 -2.29 3.00
C VAL A 53 2.78 -1.90 3.23
N PHE A 54 1.88 -2.88 3.15
CA PHE A 54 0.47 -2.72 3.45
C PHE A 54 0.21 -3.30 4.84
N PRO A 55 0.23 -2.47 5.90
CA PRO A 55 -0.09 -2.92 7.23
C PRO A 55 -1.59 -3.27 7.33
N PRO A 56 -2.00 -4.16 8.24
CA PRO A 56 -3.43 -4.42 8.46
C PRO A 56 -4.16 -3.14 8.90
N LEU A 57 -5.46 -3.03 8.58
CA LEU A 57 -6.25 -1.83 8.91
C LEU A 57 -6.19 -1.44 10.40
N ALA A 58 -6.06 -2.42 11.29
CA ALA A 58 -5.90 -2.18 12.74
C ALA A 58 -4.63 -1.43 13.13
N GLU A 59 -3.62 -1.37 12.26
CA GLU A 59 -2.36 -0.63 12.45
C GLU A 59 -2.38 0.74 11.73
N LEU A 60 -3.45 1.05 10.97
CA LEU A 60 -3.64 2.33 10.27
C LEU A 60 -4.54 3.31 11.04
N THR A 61 -5.09 2.88 12.18
CA THR A 61 -6.00 3.63 13.06
C THR A 61 -5.31 4.19 14.29
#